data_AF-A0A316Z3Q2-F1
#
_entry.id   AF-A0A316Z3Q2-F1
#
_cell.length_a   1.000
_cell.length_b   1.000
_cell.length_c   1.000
_cell.angle_alpha   90.00
_cell.angle_beta   90.00
_cell.angle_gamma   90.00
#
_symmetry.space_group_name_H-M   'P 1'
#
loop_
_entity.id
_entity.type
_entity.pdbx_description
1 polymer ?
#
loop_
_entity_poly.entity_id
_entity_poly.type
_entity_poly.pdbx_seq_one_letter_code
_entity_poly.pdbx_strand_id
1 'polypeptide(L)'
;QALSDRIVGGALLLIAAGVFSYYSVWALVLPFFPADSGVHSYFPARVWAVRGPALLLVAGLGGIGLFVGRVMQKEAEARRLKEA
;
A
#
# COMPACT_ATOMS: atom_id res chain seq x y z
N GLN A 1 21.81 -2.61 -21.58
CA GLN A 1 21.19 -2.90 -20.26
C GLN A 1 20.86 -1.60 -19.54
N ALA A 2 21.84 -0.74 -19.19
CA ALA A 2 21.59 0.52 -18.48
C ALA A 2 20.53 1.49 -19.09
N LEU A 3 20.41 1.57 -20.43
CA LEU A 3 19.39 2.41 -21.07
C LEU A 3 17.97 1.82 -20.90
N SER A 4 17.83 0.50 -20.98
CA SER A 4 16.57 -0.21 -20.76
C SER A 4 16.09 0.00 -19.33
N ASP A 5 16.99 -0.16 -18.36
CA ASP A 5 16.69 0.01 -16.94
C ASP A 5 16.28 1.45 -16.62
N ARG A 6 16.92 2.44 -17.26
CA ARG A 6 16.57 3.85 -17.14
C ARG A 6 15.19 4.18 -17.70
N ILE A 7 14.82 3.62 -18.85
CA ILE A 7 13.50 3.84 -19.45
C ILE A 7 12.41 3.21 -18.57
N VAL A 8 12.62 1.99 -18.10
CA VAL A 8 11.67 1.30 -17.20
C VAL A 8 11.53 2.08 -15.89
N GLY A 9 12.65 2.48 -15.27
CA GLY A 9 12.62 3.30 -14.06
C GLY A 9 11.90 4.64 -14.27
N GLY A 10 12.14 5.31 -15.38
CA GLY A 10 11.44 6.55 -15.75
C GLY A 10 9.95 6.36 -15.95
N ALA A 11 9.53 5.29 -16.64
CA ALA A 11 8.12 4.95 -16.82
C ALA A 11 7.44 4.65 -15.47
N LEU A 12 8.09 3.86 -14.60
CA LEU A 12 7.58 3.57 -13.27
C LEU A 12 7.45 4.84 -12.42
N LEU A 13 8.40 5.78 -12.53
CA LEU A 13 8.33 7.06 -11.82
C LEU A 13 7.16 7.92 -12.29
N LEU A 14 6.92 8.00 -13.60
CA LEU A 14 5.77 8.72 -14.16
C LEU A 14 4.44 8.09 -13.73
N ILE A 15 4.35 6.76 -13.75
CA ILE A 15 3.16 6.03 -13.26
C ILE A 15 2.95 6.35 -11.77
N ALA A 16 3.99 6.24 -10.96
CA ALA A 16 3.93 6.54 -9.53
C ALA A 16 3.49 7.98 -9.27
N ALA A 17 4.04 8.96 -10.00
CA ALA A 17 3.66 10.36 -9.88
C ALA A 17 2.19 10.59 -10.26
N GLY A 18 1.70 9.94 -11.32
CA GLY A 18 0.29 10.01 -11.73
C GLY A 18 -0.65 9.43 -10.69
N VAL A 19 -0.37 8.21 -10.20
CA VAL A 19 -1.17 7.56 -9.16
C VAL A 19 -1.17 8.37 -7.87
N PHE A 20 0.00 8.86 -7.44
CA PHE A 20 0.13 9.71 -6.25
C PHE A 20 -0.69 11.00 -6.37
N SER A 21 -0.62 11.66 -7.53
CA SER A 21 -1.36 12.89 -7.78
C SER A 21 -2.87 12.65 -7.77
N TYR A 22 -3.34 11.60 -8.48
CA TYR A 22 -4.75 11.21 -8.48
C TYR A 22 -5.28 10.92 -7.07
N TYR A 23 -4.51 10.13 -6.31
CA TYR A 23 -4.88 9.79 -4.93
C TYR A 23 -4.88 11.02 -4.01
N SER A 24 -3.91 11.92 -4.17
CA SER A 24 -3.84 13.15 -3.38
C SER A 24 -5.03 14.07 -3.65
N VAL A 25 -5.42 14.22 -4.93
CA VAL A 25 -6.62 14.97 -5.29
C VAL A 25 -7.86 14.30 -4.70
N TRP A 26 -7.98 12.98 -4.84
CA TRP A 26 -9.12 12.23 -4.33
C TRP A 26 -9.28 12.34 -2.80
N ALA A 27 -8.19 12.16 -2.05
CA ALA A 27 -8.24 12.10 -0.60
C ALA A 27 -8.27 13.49 0.05
N LEU A 28 -7.53 14.46 -0.50
CA LEU A 28 -7.30 15.76 0.11
C LEU A 28 -8.14 16.88 -0.52
N VAL A 29 -8.28 16.89 -1.86
CA VAL A 29 -8.87 18.03 -2.58
C VAL A 29 -10.38 17.85 -2.82
N LEU A 30 -10.82 16.65 -3.21
CA LEU A 30 -12.23 16.35 -3.49
C LEU A 30 -13.22 16.75 -2.37
N PRO A 31 -12.91 16.63 -1.06
CA PRO A 31 -13.83 17.03 0.01
C PRO A 31 -14.18 18.51 0.05
N PHE A 32 -13.44 19.37 -0.66
CA PHE A 32 -13.73 20.81 -0.74
C PHE A 32 -14.78 21.15 -1.82
N PHE A 33 -15.17 20.18 -2.65
CA PHE A 33 -16.20 20.38 -3.67
C PHE A 33 -17.61 20.09 -3.13
N PRO A 34 -18.66 20.77 -3.65
CA PRO A 34 -20.04 20.47 -3.32
C PRO A 34 -20.43 19.04 -3.71
N ALA A 35 -21.18 18.34 -2.85
CA ALA A 35 -21.52 16.93 -3.04
C ALA A 35 -22.39 16.66 -4.29
N ASP A 36 -23.11 17.66 -4.78
CA ASP A 36 -23.95 17.66 -5.99
C ASP A 36 -23.14 17.95 -7.27
N SER A 37 -21.85 18.27 -7.15
CA SER A 37 -21.01 18.53 -8.31
C SER A 37 -20.65 17.24 -9.05
N GLY A 38 -20.69 17.30 -10.40
CA GLY A 38 -20.35 16.16 -11.26
C GLY A 38 -18.91 15.67 -11.13
N VAL A 39 -18.02 16.41 -10.44
CA VAL A 39 -16.64 15.99 -10.21
C VAL A 39 -16.55 14.71 -9.39
N HIS A 40 -17.52 14.46 -8.50
CA HIS A 40 -17.53 13.28 -7.65
C HIS A 40 -17.67 11.97 -8.42
N SER A 41 -18.19 11.98 -9.67
CA SER A 41 -18.31 10.75 -10.48
C SER A 41 -16.98 10.26 -11.07
N TYR A 42 -15.93 11.10 -11.09
CA TYR A 42 -14.60 10.70 -11.53
C TYR A 42 -13.76 10.01 -10.45
N PHE A 43 -14.28 9.95 -9.22
CA PHE A 43 -13.58 9.41 -8.07
C PHE A 43 -14.40 8.30 -7.40
N PRO A 44 -13.75 7.28 -6.81
CA PRO A 44 -14.46 6.32 -6.00
C PRO A 44 -15.06 6.98 -4.75
N ALA A 45 -16.03 6.29 -4.12
CA ALA A 45 -16.65 6.78 -2.90
C ALA A 45 -15.60 7.08 -1.82
N ARG A 46 -15.75 8.24 -1.16
CA ARG A 46 -14.78 8.79 -0.18
C ARG A 46 -14.34 7.80 0.89
N VAL A 47 -15.23 6.89 1.28
CA VAL A 47 -14.93 5.86 2.27
C VAL A 47 -13.72 5.00 1.89
N TRP A 48 -13.48 4.79 0.59
CA TRP A 48 -12.35 4.01 0.10
C TRP A 48 -11.02 4.75 0.16
N ALA A 49 -11.03 6.09 0.13
CA ALA A 49 -9.81 6.88 0.36
C ALA A 49 -9.27 6.73 1.79
N VAL A 50 -10.09 6.30 2.75
CA VAL A 50 -9.66 6.02 4.12
C VAL A 50 -9.41 4.52 4.33
N ARG A 51 -10.33 3.68 3.82
CA ARG A 51 -10.23 2.22 3.99
C ARG A 51 -9.04 1.63 3.24
N GLY A 52 -8.68 2.15 2.06
CA GLY A 52 -7.56 1.64 1.26
C GLY A 52 -6.24 1.60 2.05
N PRO A 53 -5.73 2.74 2.53
CA PRO A 53 -4.52 2.78 3.35
C PRO A 53 -4.64 1.97 4.65
N ALA A 54 -5.80 1.99 5.30
CA ALA A 54 -6.02 1.24 6.54
C ALA A 54 -5.89 -0.28 6.33
N LEU A 55 -6.49 -0.81 5.26
CA LEU A 55 -6.37 -2.23 4.90
C LEU A 55 -4.94 -2.61 4.53
N LEU A 56 -4.23 -1.75 3.80
CA LEU A 56 -2.81 -1.95 3.48
C LEU A 56 -1.95 -1.99 4.75
N LEU A 57 -2.20 -1.09 5.70
CA LEU A 57 -1.49 -1.07 6.97
C LEU A 57 -1.75 -2.35 7.78
N VAL A 58 -3.01 -2.75 7.92
CA VAL A 58 -3.39 -3.97 8.64
C VAL A 58 -2.79 -5.20 7.97
N ALA A 59 -2.86 -5.31 6.65
CA ALA A 59 -2.27 -6.41 5.91
C ALA A 59 -0.72 -6.45 6.07
N GLY A 60 -0.07 -5.29 6.00
CA GLY A 60 1.38 -5.17 6.18
C GLY A 60 1.81 -5.59 7.59
N LEU A 61 1.17 -5.04 8.62
CA LEU A 61 1.43 -5.42 10.02
C LEU A 61 1.12 -6.89 10.28
N GLY A 62 0.02 -7.41 9.74
CA GLY A 62 -0.33 -8.81 9.80
C GLY A 62 0.74 -9.70 9.16
N GLY A 63 1.24 -9.32 7.98
CA GLY A 63 2.33 -10.01 7.30
C GLY A 63 3.61 -10.05 8.13
N ILE A 64 4.01 -8.92 8.73
CA ILE A 64 5.16 -8.84 9.63
C ILE A 64 4.94 -9.74 10.85
N GLY A 65 3.78 -9.67 11.50
CA GLY A 65 3.44 -10.49 12.66
C GLY A 65 3.49 -11.99 12.35
N LEU A 66 2.94 -12.41 11.21
CA LEU A 66 3.00 -13.80 10.74
C LEU A 66 4.44 -14.26 10.48
N PHE A 67 5.26 -13.41 9.88
CA PHE A 67 6.67 -13.71 9.62
C PHE A 67 7.43 -13.91 10.93
N VAL A 68 7.33 -12.95 11.86
CA VAL A 68 7.99 -13.04 13.17
C VAL A 68 7.50 -14.26 13.94
N GLY A 69 6.19 -14.49 13.98
CA GLY A 69 5.60 -15.66 14.63
C GLY A 69 6.16 -16.98 14.09
N ARG A 70 6.32 -17.10 12.76
CA ARG A 70 6.94 -18.29 12.15
C ARG A 70 8.41 -18.46 12.52
N VAL A 71 9.18 -17.38 12.57
CA VAL A 71 10.59 -17.43 12.97
C VAL A 71 10.71 -17.90 14.42
N MET A 72 9.91 -17.34 15.33
CA MET A 72 9.90 -17.74 16.74
C MET A 72 9.52 -19.22 16.93
N GLN A 73 8.52 -19.71 16.19
CA GLN A 73 8.14 -21.13 16.23
C GLN A 73 9.29 -22.04 15.81
N LYS A 74 9.96 -21.71 14.69
CA LYS A 74 11.12 -22.48 14.21
C LYS A 74 12.30 -22.46 15.18
N GLU A 75 12.59 -21.31 15.77
CA GLU A 75 13.68 -21.19 16.75
C GLU A 75 13.37 -21.97 18.04
N ALA A 76 12.12 -21.95 18.51
CA ALA A 76 11.69 -22.71 19.67
C ALA A 76 11.79 -24.22 19.44
N GLU A 77 11.38 -24.69 18.26
CA GLU A 77 11.52 -26.09 17.86
C GLU A 77 13.00 -26.51 17.78
N ALA A 78 13.84 -25.70 17.14
CA ALA A 78 15.28 -25.95 17.04
C ALA A 78 15.99 -25.97 18.41
N ARG A 79 15.55 -25.15 19.38
CA ARG A 79 16.07 -25.19 20.76
C ARG A 79 15.66 -26.49 21.46
N ARG A 80 14.39 -26.90 21.37
CA ARG A 80 13.90 -28.15 21.97
C ARG A 80 14.64 -29.38 21.45
N LEU A 81 14.93 -29.43 20.15
CA LEU A 81 15.72 -30.50 19.53
C LEU A 81 17.18 -30.55 20.00
N LYS A 82 17.75 -29.44 20.48
CA LYS A 82 19.12 -29.42 21.03
C LYS A 82 19.16 -29.81 22.50
N GLU A 83 18.05 -29.65 23.22
CA GLU A 83 17.92 -29.96 24.65
C GLU A 83 17.42 -31.40 24.90
N ALA A 84 16.96 -32.10 23.86
CA ALA A 84 16.55 -33.51 23.87
C ALA A 84 17.70 -34.42 23.41
#